data_AF-A0A529VW40-F1
#
_entry.id   AF-A0A529VW40-F1
#
_cell.length_a   1.000
_cell.length_b   1.000
_cell.length_c   1.000
_cell.angle_alpha   90.00
_cell.angle_beta   90.00
_cell.angle_gamma   90.00
#
_symmetry.space_group_name_H-M   'P 1'
#
loop_
_entity.id
_entity.type
_entity.pdbx_description
1 polymer ?
#
loop_
_entity_poly.entity_id
_entity_poly.type
_entity_poly.pdbx_seq_one_letter_code
_entity_poly.pdbx_strand_id
1 'polypeptide(L)'
;VDALRGTGIHVAAVSTAFPHGLAPLSTRLQEIEASVKDGADEIDVVIPRGLVYGAKWRELFNEIVAMRAACGDAHLKVILGTGDLATLRNVMLASMVAMMAGADFIKTSTGKESVNATLPVGLTMVRAIRAYFEETGYLIGFKPAGGISTAKVALDWLVLMKEELGRPWLEPDLFRFGASSLLTDIERQLEH
;
A
#
# COMPACT_ATOMS: atom_id res chain seq x y z
N VAL A 1 10.88 -17.88 -3.86
CA VAL A 1 11.58 -16.80 -4.59
C VAL A 1 12.45 -17.29 -5.76
N ASP A 2 12.87 -18.57 -5.79
CA ASP A 2 13.85 -19.06 -6.77
C ASP A 2 13.48 -18.87 -8.25
N ALA A 3 12.20 -18.95 -8.61
CA ALA A 3 11.74 -18.79 -9.99
C ALA A 3 12.01 -17.40 -10.59
N LEU A 4 12.28 -16.38 -9.76
CA LEU A 4 12.52 -15.00 -10.18
C LEU A 4 13.99 -14.58 -10.05
N ARG A 5 14.89 -15.51 -9.73
CA ARG A 5 16.31 -15.20 -9.55
C ARG A 5 16.92 -14.65 -10.85
N GLY A 6 17.50 -13.46 -10.79
CA GLY A 6 18.19 -12.81 -11.91
C GLY A 6 17.28 -12.06 -12.89
N THR A 7 15.97 -12.00 -12.64
CA THR A 7 15.02 -11.29 -13.54
C THR A 7 14.88 -9.80 -13.20
N GLY A 8 15.30 -9.38 -12.00
CA GLY A 8 15.04 -8.03 -11.47
C GLY A 8 13.60 -7.81 -10.98
N ILE A 9 12.76 -8.84 -10.98
CA ILE A 9 11.39 -8.77 -10.47
C ILE A 9 11.41 -9.03 -8.95
N HIS A 10 10.98 -8.02 -8.18
CA HIS A 10 10.85 -8.13 -6.74
C HIS A 10 9.65 -8.99 -6.30
N VAL A 11 9.83 -9.74 -5.22
CA VAL A 11 8.77 -10.55 -4.60
C VAL A 11 8.15 -9.79 -3.44
N ALA A 12 6.87 -9.45 -3.59
CA ALA A 12 6.05 -8.91 -2.51
C ALA A 12 5.24 -10.03 -1.84
N ALA A 13 5.33 -10.15 -0.52
CA ALA A 13 4.47 -10.98 0.30
C ALA A 13 3.41 -10.12 1.00
N VAL A 14 2.26 -10.72 1.30
CA VAL A 14 1.26 -10.08 2.16
C VAL A 14 1.23 -10.84 3.48
N SER A 15 1.49 -10.13 4.57
CA SER A 15 1.57 -10.70 5.92
C SER A 15 0.51 -10.04 6.80
N THR A 16 0.51 -10.36 8.10
CA THR A 16 -0.30 -9.74 9.15
C THR A 16 -1.78 -10.16 9.16
N ALA A 17 -2.06 -11.46 9.16
CA ALA A 17 -3.40 -12.03 9.22
C ALA A 17 -4.33 -11.49 8.12
N PHE A 18 -3.79 -11.45 6.90
CA PHE A 18 -4.50 -11.01 5.72
C PHE A 18 -5.78 -11.85 5.48
N PRO A 19 -6.91 -11.24 5.09
CA PRO A 19 -7.07 -9.83 4.72
C PRO A 19 -7.47 -8.89 5.86
N HIS A 20 -7.75 -9.40 7.06
CA HIS A 20 -8.44 -8.60 8.09
C HIS A 20 -7.51 -7.91 9.09
N GLY A 21 -6.28 -8.40 9.31
CA GLY A 21 -5.36 -7.78 10.27
C GLY A 21 -5.72 -7.99 11.74
N LEU A 22 -6.55 -9.00 12.05
CA LEU A 22 -7.18 -9.16 13.38
C LEU A 22 -6.45 -10.10 14.34
N ALA A 23 -5.37 -10.76 13.92
CA ALA A 23 -4.58 -11.57 14.84
C ALA A 23 -3.82 -10.69 15.86
N PRO A 24 -3.44 -11.24 17.02
CA PRO A 24 -2.56 -10.55 17.97
C PRO A 24 -1.30 -10.01 17.28
N LEU A 25 -0.80 -8.85 17.74
CA LEU A 25 0.37 -8.21 17.13
C LEU A 25 1.58 -9.15 17.05
N SER A 26 1.85 -9.94 18.10
CA SER A 26 2.95 -10.91 18.11
C SER A 26 2.87 -11.93 16.96
N THR A 27 1.67 -12.45 16.67
CA THR A 27 1.45 -13.36 15.53
C THR A 27 1.70 -12.64 14.21
N ARG A 28 1.20 -11.42 14.06
CA ARG A 28 1.39 -10.62 12.84
C ARG A 28 2.87 -10.30 12.58
N LEU A 29 3.65 -10.03 13.62
CA LEU A 29 5.11 -9.81 13.51
C LEU A 29 5.83 -11.08 13.07
N GLN A 30 5.48 -12.25 13.63
CA GLN A 30 6.07 -13.52 13.22
C GLN A 30 5.78 -13.86 11.75
N GLU A 31 4.60 -13.52 11.23
CA GLU A 31 4.29 -13.69 9.81
C GLU A 31 5.17 -12.81 8.90
N ILE A 32 5.46 -11.57 9.32
CA ILE A 32 6.38 -10.67 8.61
C ILE A 32 7.78 -11.30 8.58
N GLU A 33 8.30 -11.69 9.74
CA GLU A 33 9.63 -12.28 9.88
C GLU A 33 9.77 -13.57 9.05
N ALA A 34 8.74 -14.42 9.04
CA ALA A 34 8.70 -15.62 8.20
C ALA A 34 8.73 -15.27 6.70
N SER A 35 7.96 -14.27 6.27
CA SER A 35 7.92 -13.84 4.86
C SER A 35 9.26 -13.27 4.40
N VAL A 36 9.91 -12.47 5.25
CA VAL A 36 11.26 -11.94 4.99
C VAL A 36 12.28 -13.08 4.93
N LYS A 37 12.21 -14.03 5.87
CA LYS A 37 13.10 -15.22 5.88
C LYS A 37 12.94 -16.08 4.63
N ASP A 38 11.74 -16.15 4.07
CA ASP A 38 11.44 -16.87 2.83
C ASP A 38 11.88 -16.08 1.57
N GLY A 39 12.46 -14.90 1.74
CA GLY A 39 13.13 -14.10 0.72
C GLY A 39 12.24 -13.04 0.06
N ALA A 40 11.18 -12.57 0.72
CA ALA A 40 10.40 -11.45 0.22
C ALA A 40 11.20 -10.14 0.28
N ASP A 41 11.24 -9.42 -0.84
CA ASP A 41 11.86 -8.09 -0.94
C ASP A 41 10.94 -6.98 -0.40
N GLU A 42 9.64 -7.25 -0.39
CA GLU A 42 8.61 -6.29 0.00
C GLU A 42 7.53 -6.98 0.85
N ILE A 43 7.04 -6.30 1.88
CA ILE A 43 5.99 -6.78 2.76
C ILE A 43 4.81 -5.81 2.72
N ASP A 44 3.66 -6.30 2.28
CA ASP A 44 2.38 -5.60 2.41
C ASP A 44 1.72 -6.01 3.76
N VAL A 45 1.48 -5.06 4.65
CA VAL A 45 0.81 -5.28 5.96
C VAL A 45 -0.57 -4.64 6.00
N VAL A 46 -1.51 -5.18 6.78
CA VAL A 46 -2.85 -4.62 6.98
C VAL A 46 -2.93 -3.95 8.35
N ILE A 47 -3.40 -2.71 8.39
CA ILE A 47 -3.61 -2.02 9.67
C ILE A 47 -4.79 -2.60 10.45
N PRO A 48 -4.77 -2.56 11.80
CA PRO A 48 -5.94 -2.85 12.62
C PRO A 48 -6.96 -1.70 12.51
N ARG A 49 -7.91 -1.80 11.57
CA ARG A 49 -8.89 -0.73 11.28
C ARG A 49 -9.72 -0.31 12.50
N GLY A 50 -9.90 -1.20 13.47
CA GLY A 50 -10.50 -0.90 14.77
C GLY A 50 -9.84 0.29 15.50
N LEU A 51 -8.52 0.44 15.38
CA LEU A 51 -7.79 1.56 15.98
C LEU A 51 -8.11 2.89 15.27
N VAL A 52 -8.36 2.86 13.97
CA VAL A 52 -8.78 4.05 13.20
C VAL A 52 -10.17 4.50 13.66
N TYR A 53 -11.12 3.56 13.79
CA TYR A 53 -12.47 3.86 14.29
C TYR A 53 -12.46 4.43 15.71
N GLY A 54 -11.59 3.90 16.58
CA GLY A 54 -11.41 4.40 17.94
C GLY A 54 -10.54 5.66 18.06
N ALA A 55 -10.08 6.24 16.94
CA ALA A 55 -9.12 7.36 16.90
C ALA A 55 -7.84 7.10 17.73
N LYS A 56 -7.41 5.84 17.81
CA LYS A 56 -6.24 5.37 18.56
C LYS A 56 -4.97 5.51 17.74
N TRP A 57 -4.68 6.73 17.30
CA TRP A 57 -3.59 7.02 16.35
C TRP A 57 -2.20 6.66 16.88
N ARG A 58 -1.96 6.86 18.17
CA ARG A 58 -0.68 6.48 18.79
C ARG A 58 -0.47 4.97 18.82
N GLU A 59 -1.51 4.22 19.11
CA GLU A 59 -1.46 2.75 19.11
C GLU A 59 -1.22 2.24 17.68
N LEU A 60 -1.95 2.79 16.70
CA LEU A 60 -1.73 2.49 15.28
C LEU A 60 -0.29 2.79 14.83
N PHE A 61 0.24 3.95 15.20
CA PHE A 61 1.63 4.32 14.92
C PHE A 61 2.60 3.28 15.50
N ASN A 62 2.45 2.95 16.78
CA ASN A 62 3.34 2.00 17.46
C ASN A 62 3.30 0.61 16.83
N GLU A 63 2.12 0.13 16.41
CA GLU A 63 2.01 -1.16 15.71
C GLU A 63 2.73 -1.14 14.36
N ILE A 64 2.57 -0.08 13.57
CA ILE A 64 3.24 0.03 12.26
C ILE A 64 4.76 0.15 12.45
N VAL A 65 5.24 0.87 13.47
CA VAL A 65 6.67 0.92 13.81
C VAL A 65 7.20 -0.48 14.13
N ALA A 66 6.46 -1.28 14.91
CA ALA A 66 6.86 -2.66 15.20
C ALA A 66 6.90 -3.53 13.92
N MET A 67 5.93 -3.37 13.03
CA MET A 67 5.91 -4.07 11.73
C MET A 67 7.07 -3.65 10.83
N ARG A 68 7.39 -2.35 10.77
CA ARG A 68 8.55 -1.81 10.04
C ARG A 68 9.85 -2.41 10.57
N ALA A 69 10.00 -2.51 11.88
CA ALA A 69 11.16 -3.16 12.48
C ALA A 69 11.26 -4.64 12.09
N ALA A 70 10.14 -5.38 12.11
CA ALA A 70 10.09 -6.79 11.71
C ALA A 70 10.40 -7.04 10.22
N CYS A 71 10.21 -6.03 9.36
CA CYS A 71 10.51 -6.14 7.93
C CYS A 71 12.02 -6.17 7.62
N GLY A 72 12.89 -5.78 8.56
CA GLY A 72 14.34 -5.69 8.29
C GLY A 72 14.62 -4.73 7.12
N ASP A 73 15.29 -5.23 6.08
CA ASP A 73 15.60 -4.47 4.86
C ASP A 73 14.46 -4.46 3.83
N ALA A 74 13.43 -5.30 3.98
CA ALA A 74 12.34 -5.40 3.01
C ALA A 74 11.49 -4.12 2.98
N HIS A 75 11.01 -3.68 1.82
CA HIS A 75 10.14 -2.49 1.74
C HIS A 75 8.76 -2.74 2.37
N LEU A 76 8.31 -1.83 3.23
CA LEU A 76 7.02 -1.90 3.91
C LEU A 76 5.94 -1.16 3.10
N LYS A 77 4.88 -1.87 2.75
CA LYS A 77 3.66 -1.29 2.18
C LYS A 77 2.50 -1.43 3.16
N VAL A 78 1.94 -0.32 3.62
CA VAL A 78 0.85 -0.33 4.60
C VAL A 78 -0.50 -0.25 3.90
N ILE A 79 -1.26 -1.33 3.95
CA ILE A 79 -2.64 -1.42 3.45
C ILE A 79 -3.59 -0.81 4.48
N LEU A 80 -4.27 0.26 4.09
CA LEU A 80 -5.22 0.95 4.97
C LEU A 80 -6.61 0.27 4.99
N GLY A 81 -6.98 -0.42 3.91
CA GLY A 81 -8.32 -0.99 3.76
C GLY A 81 -9.38 0.09 3.68
N THR A 82 -9.15 1.08 2.82
CA THR A 82 -9.87 2.36 2.78
C THR A 82 -11.38 2.27 2.59
N GLY A 83 -11.89 1.20 1.96
CA GLY A 83 -13.33 0.95 1.84
C GLY A 83 -14.01 0.80 3.19
N ASP A 84 -13.28 0.34 4.19
CA ASP A 84 -13.74 0.13 5.56
C ASP A 84 -13.18 1.20 6.52
N LEU A 85 -12.84 2.41 6.05
CA LEU A 85 -12.43 3.50 6.95
C LEU A 85 -13.52 4.56 7.16
N ALA A 86 -14.69 4.36 6.54
CA ALA A 86 -15.91 5.16 6.60
C ALA A 86 -15.83 6.61 6.11
N THR A 87 -14.75 7.35 6.38
CA THR A 87 -14.60 8.77 6.02
C THR A 87 -13.25 9.07 5.40
N LEU A 88 -13.21 10.06 4.49
CA LEU A 88 -11.95 10.55 3.92
C LEU A 88 -11.02 11.17 4.99
N ARG A 89 -11.58 11.69 6.08
CA ARG A 89 -10.78 12.15 7.23
C ARG A 89 -10.00 10.99 7.85
N ASN A 90 -10.63 9.84 8.05
CA ASN A 90 -9.95 8.65 8.57
C ASN A 90 -8.90 8.14 7.60
N VAL A 91 -9.18 8.15 6.29
CA VAL A 91 -8.20 7.79 5.25
C VAL A 91 -6.98 8.70 5.31
N MET A 92 -7.18 10.02 5.37
CA MET A 92 -6.11 11.02 5.48
C MET A 92 -5.25 10.79 6.74
N LEU A 93 -5.89 10.66 7.90
CA LEU A 93 -5.18 10.49 9.18
C LEU A 93 -4.44 9.15 9.25
N ALA A 94 -5.04 8.06 8.78
CA ALA A 94 -4.39 6.76 8.73
C ALA A 94 -3.20 6.76 7.75
N SER A 95 -3.30 7.48 6.63
CA SER A 95 -2.19 7.67 5.68
C SER A 95 -1.02 8.39 6.35
N MET A 96 -1.29 9.52 7.02
CA MET A 96 -0.27 10.27 7.75
C MET A 96 0.41 9.41 8.84
N VAL A 97 -0.38 8.68 9.62
CA VAL A 97 0.16 7.80 10.67
C VAL A 97 1.05 6.71 10.08
N ALA A 98 0.64 6.08 8.98
CA ALA A 98 1.45 5.06 8.31
C ALA A 98 2.79 5.62 7.80
N MET A 99 2.77 6.79 7.15
CA MET A 99 3.99 7.44 6.66
C MET A 99 4.93 7.84 7.80
N MET A 100 4.40 8.47 8.85
CA MET A 100 5.18 8.83 10.04
C MET A 100 5.80 7.60 10.73
N ALA A 101 5.12 6.45 10.68
CA ALA A 101 5.58 5.19 11.27
C ALA A 101 6.61 4.44 10.41
N GLY A 102 7.00 4.98 9.25
CA GLY A 102 8.04 4.42 8.39
C GLY A 102 7.54 3.52 7.27
N ALA A 103 6.31 3.73 6.78
CA ALA A 103 5.85 3.08 5.56
C ALA A 103 6.60 3.60 4.32
N ASP A 104 7.13 2.70 3.50
CA ASP A 104 7.72 3.07 2.20
C ASP A 104 6.62 3.32 1.15
N PHE A 105 5.50 2.59 1.27
CA PHE A 105 4.29 2.82 0.48
C PHE A 105 3.05 2.84 1.38
N ILE A 106 2.08 3.67 1.01
CA ILE A 106 0.69 3.50 1.46
C ILE A 106 -0.14 2.88 0.35
N LYS A 107 -0.95 1.87 0.72
CA LYS A 107 -1.77 1.07 -0.18
C LYS A 107 -3.25 1.19 0.18
N THR A 108 -4.11 1.34 -0.82
CA THR A 108 -5.54 1.59 -0.58
C THR A 108 -6.22 0.41 0.11
N SER A 109 -6.17 -0.79 -0.48
CA SER A 109 -7.10 -1.87 -0.15
C SER A 109 -6.43 -3.24 -0.27
N THR A 110 -7.05 -4.27 0.30
CA THR A 110 -6.54 -5.65 0.21
C THR A 110 -6.94 -6.31 -1.10
N GLY A 111 -7.96 -5.80 -1.79
CA GLY A 111 -8.60 -6.48 -2.92
C GLY A 111 -9.66 -7.49 -2.48
N LYS A 112 -9.94 -7.58 -1.17
CA LYS A 112 -10.95 -8.49 -0.59
C LYS A 112 -12.15 -7.74 -0.01
N GLU A 113 -12.08 -6.42 0.13
CA GLU A 113 -13.23 -5.59 0.52
C GLU A 113 -14.27 -5.48 -0.61
N SER A 114 -15.50 -5.10 -0.27
CA SER A 114 -16.56 -4.79 -1.25
C SER A 114 -16.25 -3.53 -2.06
N VAL A 115 -15.63 -2.53 -1.41
CA VAL A 115 -15.13 -1.30 -2.03
C VAL A 115 -13.62 -1.24 -1.86
N ASN A 116 -12.90 -1.19 -2.97
CA ASN A 116 -11.44 -1.15 -2.99
C ASN A 116 -10.93 0.24 -3.40
N ALA A 117 -9.93 0.32 -4.28
CA ALA A 117 -9.41 1.58 -4.77
C ALA A 117 -10.48 2.38 -5.54
N THR A 118 -10.69 3.63 -5.14
CA THR A 118 -11.52 4.60 -5.86
C THR A 118 -10.75 5.91 -5.99
N LEU A 119 -10.95 6.66 -7.09
CA LEU A 119 -10.23 7.91 -7.32
C LEU A 119 -10.41 8.94 -6.19
N PRO A 120 -11.59 9.13 -5.57
CA PRO A 120 -11.73 10.08 -4.45
C PRO A 120 -10.88 9.71 -3.22
N VAL A 121 -10.81 8.40 -2.90
CA VAL A 121 -9.93 7.89 -1.84
C VAL A 121 -8.46 8.04 -2.24
N GLY A 122 -8.14 7.72 -3.49
CA GLY A 122 -6.82 7.89 -4.07
C GLY A 122 -6.31 9.32 -3.95
N LEU A 123 -7.11 10.29 -4.39
CA LEU A 123 -6.81 11.72 -4.29
C LEU A 123 -6.53 12.14 -2.84
N THR A 124 -7.29 11.61 -1.88
CA THR A 124 -7.08 11.89 -0.46
C THR A 124 -5.71 11.39 0.01
N MET A 125 -5.34 10.16 -0.34
CA MET A 125 -4.05 9.56 0.04
C MET A 125 -2.87 10.22 -0.67
N VAL A 126 -3.01 10.52 -1.96
CA VAL A 126 -2.00 11.20 -2.78
C VAL A 126 -1.73 12.61 -2.26
N ARG A 127 -2.76 13.34 -1.83
CA ARG A 127 -2.59 14.64 -1.16
C ARG A 127 -1.95 14.52 0.22
N ALA A 128 -2.18 13.43 0.94
CA ALA A 128 -1.45 13.15 2.17
C ALA A 128 0.05 12.99 1.88
N ILE A 129 0.41 12.21 0.86
CA ILE A 129 1.80 12.03 0.41
C ILE A 129 2.42 13.38 0.04
N ARG A 130 1.71 14.21 -0.74
CA ARG A 130 2.21 15.54 -1.11
C ARG A 130 2.53 16.39 0.12
N ALA A 131 1.56 16.51 1.03
CA ALA A 131 1.73 17.32 2.24
C ALA A 131 2.87 16.79 3.13
N TYR A 132 3.02 15.47 3.22
CA TYR A 132 4.11 14.84 3.96
C TYR A 132 5.48 15.13 3.31
N PHE A 133 5.58 15.04 1.99
CA PHE A 133 6.80 15.38 1.25
C PHE A 133 7.15 16.86 1.37
N GLU A 134 6.18 17.77 1.25
CA GLU A 134 6.37 19.22 1.38
C GLU A 134 6.93 19.59 2.77
N GLU A 135 6.48 18.91 3.82
CA GLU A 135 6.92 19.17 5.20
C GLU A 135 8.27 18.51 5.52
N THR A 136 8.51 17.30 5.01
CA THR A 136 9.60 16.44 5.53
C THR A 136 10.69 16.10 4.52
N GLY A 137 10.42 16.29 3.22
CA GLY A 137 11.29 15.88 2.12
C GLY A 137 11.33 14.37 1.84
N TYR A 138 10.60 13.53 2.60
CA TYR A 138 10.56 12.09 2.37
C TYR A 138 9.65 11.70 1.21
N LEU A 139 10.18 10.88 0.31
CA LEU A 139 9.43 10.29 -0.79
C LEU A 139 8.69 9.05 -0.30
N ILE A 140 7.37 9.03 -0.48
CA ILE A 140 6.50 7.89 -0.11
C ILE A 140 5.78 7.40 -1.36
N GLY A 141 5.80 6.10 -1.59
CA GLY A 141 5.10 5.48 -2.70
C GLY A 141 3.59 5.33 -2.49
N PHE A 142 2.85 5.26 -3.58
CA PHE A 142 1.41 5.02 -3.59
C PHE A 142 1.07 3.74 -4.36
N LYS A 143 0.19 2.90 -3.80
CA LYS A 143 -0.26 1.66 -4.44
C LYS A 143 -1.79 1.53 -4.41
N PRO A 144 -2.52 1.96 -5.45
CA PRO A 144 -3.93 1.66 -5.56
C PRO A 144 -4.11 0.17 -5.87
N ALA A 145 -5.00 -0.50 -5.14
CA ALA A 145 -5.19 -1.95 -5.24
C ALA A 145 -6.67 -2.36 -5.19
N GLY A 146 -7.02 -3.35 -6.01
CA GLY A 146 -8.37 -3.92 -6.11
C GLY A 146 -9.29 -3.11 -7.04
N GLY A 147 -9.97 -3.81 -7.96
CA GLY A 147 -10.94 -3.21 -8.90
C GLY A 147 -10.34 -2.53 -10.14
N ILE A 148 -9.02 -2.54 -10.31
CA ILE A 148 -8.32 -1.94 -11.44
C ILE A 148 -8.03 -3.05 -12.45
N SER A 149 -8.94 -3.25 -13.41
CA SER A 149 -8.91 -4.39 -14.34
C SER A 149 -8.69 -4.02 -15.80
N THR A 150 -8.65 -2.73 -16.15
CA THR A 150 -8.47 -2.28 -17.54
C THR A 150 -7.42 -1.20 -17.67
N ALA A 151 -6.73 -1.16 -18.82
CA ALA A 151 -5.72 -0.16 -19.16
C ALA A 151 -6.29 1.27 -19.08
N LYS A 152 -7.55 1.45 -19.50
CA LYS A 152 -8.25 2.74 -19.40
C LYS A 152 -8.38 3.22 -17.95
N VAL A 153 -8.79 2.34 -17.03
CA VAL A 153 -8.87 2.71 -15.60
C VAL A 153 -7.48 2.99 -15.04
N ALA A 154 -6.45 2.26 -15.45
CA ALA A 154 -5.07 2.53 -15.05
C ALA A 154 -4.59 3.92 -15.48
N LEU A 155 -5.00 4.41 -16.67
CA LEU A 155 -4.69 5.77 -17.13
C LEU A 155 -5.26 6.84 -16.19
N ASP A 156 -6.48 6.67 -15.68
CA ASP A 156 -7.07 7.63 -14.74
C ASP A 156 -6.21 7.78 -13.46
N TRP A 157 -5.66 6.68 -12.97
CA TRP A 157 -4.74 6.69 -11.83
C TRP A 157 -3.39 7.33 -12.18
N LEU A 158 -2.82 7.04 -13.35
CA LEU A 158 -1.57 7.65 -13.81
C LEU A 158 -1.71 9.17 -13.98
N VAL A 159 -2.86 9.64 -14.49
CA VAL A 159 -3.18 11.06 -14.58
C VAL A 159 -3.25 11.67 -13.17
N LEU A 160 -3.99 11.05 -12.24
CA LEU A 160 -4.05 11.52 -10.85
C LEU A 160 -2.65 11.68 -10.23
N MET A 161 -1.79 10.67 -10.37
CA MET A 161 -0.42 10.71 -9.83
C MET A 161 0.40 11.83 -10.46
N LYS A 162 0.35 11.96 -11.79
CA LYS A 162 1.11 12.98 -12.51
C LYS A 162 0.68 14.39 -12.11
N GLU A 163 -0.62 14.64 -11.99
CA GLU A 163 -1.14 15.98 -11.69
C GLU A 163 -0.91 16.38 -10.23
N GLU A 164 -0.98 15.45 -9.27
CA GLU A 164 -0.84 15.79 -7.85
C GLU A 164 0.61 15.70 -7.33
N LEU A 165 1.46 14.81 -7.90
CA LEU A 165 2.81 14.52 -7.40
C LEU A 165 3.93 14.63 -8.47
N GLY A 166 3.58 14.71 -9.75
CA GLY A 166 4.54 14.87 -10.84
C GLY A 166 5.16 13.56 -11.35
N ARG A 167 6.10 13.69 -12.30
CA ARG A 167 6.68 12.57 -13.05
C ARG A 167 7.41 11.52 -12.19
N PRO A 168 8.17 11.86 -11.13
CA PRO A 168 8.84 10.84 -10.32
C PRO A 168 7.88 9.79 -9.74
N TRP A 169 6.64 10.18 -9.43
CA TRP A 169 5.59 9.28 -8.96
C TRP A 169 4.88 8.48 -10.06
N LEU A 170 5.47 8.41 -11.26
CA LEU A 170 5.07 7.46 -12.30
C LEU A 170 6.05 6.29 -12.41
N GLU A 171 7.15 6.32 -11.64
CA GLU A 171 8.18 5.29 -11.66
C GLU A 171 7.89 4.17 -10.63
N PRO A 172 8.42 2.94 -10.85
CA PRO A 172 8.13 1.79 -10.01
C PRO A 172 8.47 1.98 -8.52
N ASP A 173 9.44 2.82 -8.19
CA ASP A 173 9.84 3.04 -6.81
C ASP A 173 8.84 3.86 -6.00
N LEU A 174 7.93 4.57 -6.68
CA LEU A 174 6.95 5.46 -6.05
C LEU A 174 5.50 5.19 -6.47
N PHE A 175 5.27 4.36 -7.48
CA PHE A 175 3.93 4.00 -7.91
C PHE A 175 3.82 2.55 -8.40
N ARG A 176 2.79 1.85 -7.94
CA ARG A 176 2.54 0.44 -8.29
C ARG A 176 1.04 0.19 -8.39
N PHE A 177 0.59 -0.62 -9.35
CA PHE A 177 -0.78 -1.15 -9.34
C PHE A 177 -0.87 -2.47 -8.56
N GLY A 178 -1.82 -2.58 -7.64
CA GLY A 178 -2.23 -3.85 -7.06
C GLY A 178 -3.33 -4.49 -7.90
N ALA A 179 -2.97 -5.27 -8.91
CA ALA A 179 -3.90 -5.86 -9.87
C ALA A 179 -3.57 -7.32 -10.20
N SER A 180 -4.57 -8.04 -10.73
CA SER A 180 -4.41 -9.41 -11.23
C SER A 180 -4.75 -9.53 -12.72
N SER A 181 -5.94 -9.06 -13.13
CA SER A 181 -6.40 -9.13 -14.52
C SER A 181 -5.92 -7.99 -15.42
N LEU A 182 -5.36 -6.92 -14.84
CA LEU A 182 -4.93 -5.74 -15.59
C LEU A 182 -3.82 -6.06 -16.61
N LEU A 183 -2.88 -6.95 -16.26
CA LEU A 183 -1.77 -7.30 -17.16
C LEU A 183 -2.30 -7.85 -18.48
N THR A 184 -3.22 -8.82 -18.42
CA THR A 184 -3.84 -9.41 -19.61
C THR A 184 -4.60 -8.38 -20.44
N ASP A 185 -5.27 -7.42 -19.79
CA ASP A 185 -5.95 -6.35 -20.53
C ASP A 185 -4.93 -5.44 -21.25
N ILE A 186 -3.83 -5.08 -20.60
CA ILE A 186 -2.74 -4.27 -21.19
C ILE A 186 -2.11 -5.01 -22.38
N GLU A 187 -1.75 -6.28 -22.23
CA GLU A 187 -1.19 -7.10 -23.31
C GLU A 187 -2.12 -7.08 -24.53
N ARG A 188 -3.43 -7.27 -24.30
CA ARG A 188 -4.44 -7.19 -25.37
C ARG A 188 -4.52 -5.83 -26.06
N GLN A 189 -4.32 -4.71 -25.34
CA GLN A 189 -4.31 -3.37 -25.94
C GLN A 189 -3.02 -3.04 -26.69
N LEU A 190 -1.93 -3.78 -26.46
CA LEU A 190 -0.64 -3.55 -27.13
C LEU A 190 -0.48 -4.42 -28.38
N GLU A 191 -1.07 -5.61 -28.38
CA GLU A 191 -1.00 -6.57 -29.50
C GLU A 191 -2.08 -6.32 -30.58
N HIS A 192 -3.07 -5.47 -30.30
CA HIS A 192 -4.20 -5.16 -31.18
C HIS A 192 -4.50 -3.66 -31.22
#